data_AF-A0A7C1JQ40-F1
#
_entry.id   AF-A0A7C1JQ40-F1
#
_cell.length_a   1.000
_cell.length_b   1.000
_cell.length_c   1.000
_cell.angle_alpha   90.00
_cell.angle_beta   90.00
_cell.angle_gamma   90.00
#
_symmetry.space_group_name_H-M   'P 1'
#
loop_
_entity.id
_entity.type
_entity.pdbx_description
1 polymer ?
#
loop_
_entity_poly.entity_id
_entity_poly.type
_entity_poly.pdbx_seq_one_letter_code
_entity_poly.pdbx_strand_id
1 'polypeptide(L)'
;MKYDPAKRSGNTSPSIKPPREKLPPGKSLCDFCTAKCCRYFAVQIDKPTTWEEFDSIRWFLMHYGAAVFTEEGDWYLLVHSR
;
A
#
# COMPACT_ATOMS: atom_id res chain seq x y z
N MET A 1 1.66 26.13 10.19
CA MET A 1 1.86 24.67 10.36
C MET A 1 2.81 24.22 9.25
N LYS A 2 4.09 24.00 9.56
CA LYS A 2 5.12 23.67 8.56
C LYS A 2 5.42 22.17 8.67
N TYR A 3 5.33 21.46 7.55
CA TYR A 3 5.72 20.05 7.44
C TYR A 3 7.20 19.92 7.82
N ASP A 4 7.49 19.16 8.88
CA ASP A 4 8.84 18.89 9.37
C ASP A 4 9.20 17.42 9.08
N PRO A 5 10.07 17.15 8.09
CA PRO A 5 10.40 15.79 7.66
C PRO A 5 11.16 14.99 8.74
N ALA A 6 11.65 15.63 9.81
CA ALA A 6 12.45 14.99 10.86
C ALA A 6 11.63 14.31 11.97
N LYS A 7 10.29 14.50 12.01
CA LYS A 7 9.41 13.87 13.02
C LYS A 7 8.67 12.63 12.52
N ARG A 8 9.29 11.82 11.65
CA ARG A 8 8.86 10.43 11.50
C ARG A 8 9.44 9.63 12.67
N SER A 9 8.58 9.23 13.61
CA SER A 9 8.89 8.17 14.57
C SER A 9 9.06 6.86 13.79
N GLY A 10 10.25 6.67 13.23
CA GLY A 10 10.66 5.52 12.44
C GLY A 10 11.63 4.68 13.26
N ASN A 11 11.23 3.45 13.55
CA ASN A 11 11.95 2.44 14.30
C ASN A 11 13.43 2.32 13.86
N THR A 12 14.36 2.51 14.79
CA THR A 12 15.83 2.53 14.58
C THR A 12 16.46 1.14 14.61
N SER A 13 16.06 0.24 13.70
CA SER A 13 16.80 -1.01 13.48
C SER A 13 17.21 -1.14 12.01
N PRO A 14 18.50 -1.36 11.70
CA PRO A 14 18.89 -1.73 10.36
C PRO A 14 18.34 -3.14 10.13
N SER A 15 17.26 -3.27 9.34
CA SER A 15 16.80 -4.58 8.93
C SER A 15 17.90 -5.17 8.04
N ILE A 16 18.75 -6.04 8.60
CA ILE A 16 19.76 -6.75 7.84
C ILE A 16 19.01 -7.70 6.91
N LYS A 17 18.77 -7.26 5.67
CA LYS A 17 18.22 -8.12 4.63
C LYS A 17 19.20 -9.27 4.41
N PRO A 18 18.80 -10.53 4.55
CA PRO A 18 19.70 -11.64 4.25
C PRO A 18 20.05 -11.63 2.76
N PRO A 19 21.28 -11.99 2.38
CA PRO A 19 21.61 -12.27 0.99
C PRO A 19 20.79 -13.48 0.52
N ARG A 20 20.51 -13.56 -0.79
CA ARG A 20 19.55 -14.52 -1.37
C ARG A 20 19.91 -15.96 -1.06
N GLU A 21 21.20 -16.26 -0.99
CA GLU A 21 21.77 -17.59 -0.73
C GLU A 21 21.51 -18.07 0.70
N LYS A 22 21.23 -17.13 1.63
CA LYS A 22 20.97 -17.40 3.05
C LYS A 22 19.49 -17.30 3.42
N LEU A 23 18.58 -17.32 2.43
CA LEU A 23 17.15 -17.30 2.70
C LEU A 23 16.68 -18.64 3.30
N PRO A 24 15.92 -18.61 4.41
CA PRO A 24 15.29 -19.82 4.93
C PRO A 24 14.33 -20.44 3.90
N PRO A 25 14.19 -21.77 3.85
CA PRO A 25 13.21 -22.44 3.00
C PRO A 25 11.79 -21.88 3.21
N GLY A 26 11.08 -21.62 2.11
CA GLY A 26 9.71 -21.08 2.14
C GLY A 26 9.60 -19.58 2.49
N LYS A 27 10.72 -18.85 2.63
CA LYS A 27 10.73 -17.39 2.81
C LYS A 27 11.14 -16.66 1.54
N SER A 28 10.71 -15.40 1.44
CA SER A 28 11.08 -14.48 0.36
C SER A 28 11.84 -13.26 0.89
N LEU A 29 12.60 -12.57 0.03
CA LEU A 29 13.27 -11.32 0.41
C LEU A 29 12.28 -10.23 0.87
N CYS A 30 11.03 -10.25 0.38
CA CYS A 30 10.00 -9.31 0.80
C CYS A 30 9.71 -9.41 2.30
N ASP A 31 9.85 -10.61 2.90
CA ASP A 31 9.56 -10.85 4.32
C ASP A 31 10.53 -10.10 5.25
N PHE A 32 11.70 -9.73 4.72
CA PHE A 32 12.75 -8.98 5.42
C PHE A 32 12.85 -7.53 4.89
N CYS A 33 11.89 -7.09 4.08
CA CYS A 33 11.91 -5.80 3.42
C CYS A 33 11.02 -4.76 4.13
N THR A 34 11.56 -3.56 4.31
CA THR A 34 10.82 -2.39 4.83
C THR A 34 9.96 -1.71 3.76
N ALA A 35 10.13 -2.04 2.48
CA ALA A 35 9.29 -1.54 1.40
C ALA A 35 7.87 -2.15 1.46
N LYS A 36 6.93 -1.50 0.78
CA LYS A 36 5.51 -1.89 0.78
C LYS A 36 5.03 -2.55 -0.53
N CYS A 37 5.89 -2.70 -1.54
CA CYS A 37 5.53 -3.21 -2.87
C CYS A 37 4.91 -4.62 -2.88
N CYS A 38 5.17 -5.45 -1.88
CA CYS A 38 4.57 -6.79 -1.74
C CYS A 38 3.40 -6.82 -0.72
N ARG A 39 2.96 -5.66 -0.23
CA ARG A 39 1.92 -5.51 0.83
C ARG A 39 0.60 -4.95 0.29
N TYR A 40 0.60 -4.41 -0.91
CA TYR A 40 -0.58 -3.96 -1.62
C TYR A 40 -0.32 -3.95 -3.13
N PHE A 41 -1.39 -3.90 -3.90
CA PHE A 41 -1.37 -3.42 -5.29
C PHE A 41 -2.39 -2.30 -5.43
N ALA A 42 -2.11 -1.39 -6.36
CA ALA A 42 -3.03 -0.31 -6.72
C ALA A 42 -3.33 -0.42 -8.21
N VAL A 43 -4.61 -0.32 -8.56
CA VAL A 43 -5.07 -0.26 -9.95
C VAL A 43 -5.78 1.05 -10.15
N GLN A 44 -5.54 1.68 -11.30
CA GLN A 44 -6.27 2.88 -11.68
C GLN A 44 -7.74 2.50 -11.93
N ILE A 45 -8.64 3.35 -11.45
CA ILE A 45 -10.08 3.28 -11.71
C ILE A 45 -10.52 4.60 -12.34
N ASP A 46 -11.66 4.58 -13.02
CA ASP A 46 -12.23 5.80 -13.56
C ASP A 46 -12.68 6.74 -12.43
N LYS A 47 -12.55 8.05 -12.67
CA LYS A 47 -13.07 9.07 -11.77
C LYS A 47 -14.59 8.95 -11.71
N PRO A 48 -15.21 8.80 -10.52
CA PRO A 48 -16.66 8.76 -10.41
C PRO A 48 -17.28 10.11 -10.78
N THR A 49 -18.33 10.05 -11.58
CA THR A 49 -19.13 11.17 -12.09
C THR A 49 -20.62 11.00 -11.79
N THR A 50 -21.09 9.78 -11.53
CA THR A 50 -22.48 9.48 -11.14
C THR A 50 -22.59 8.88 -9.74
N TRP A 51 -23.80 8.89 -9.18
CA TRP A 51 -24.07 8.31 -7.86
C TRP A 51 -23.85 6.80 -7.82
N GLU A 52 -24.15 6.11 -8.91
CA GLU A 52 -23.94 4.67 -9.07
C GLU A 52 -22.44 4.31 -9.04
N GLU A 53 -21.59 5.16 -9.62
CA GLU A 53 -20.13 5.00 -9.59
C GLU A 53 -19.59 5.25 -8.17
N PHE A 54 -20.16 6.22 -7.43
CA PHE A 54 -19.84 6.40 -6.01
C PHE A 54 -20.31 5.23 -5.14
N ASP A 55 -21.46 4.60 -5.42
CA ASP A 55 -21.90 3.41 -4.69
C ASP A 55 -20.98 2.20 -4.98
N SER A 56 -20.43 2.10 -6.20
CA SER A 56 -19.40 1.11 -6.53
C SER A 56 -18.13 1.31 -5.68
N ILE A 57 -17.68 2.56 -5.51
CA ILE A 57 -16.57 2.88 -4.60
C ILE A 57 -16.92 2.51 -3.16
N ARG A 58 -18.13 2.84 -2.69
CA ARG A 58 -18.61 2.47 -1.36
C ARG A 58 -18.57 0.95 -1.17
N TRP A 59 -18.98 0.19 -2.18
CA TRP A 59 -18.92 -1.27 -2.15
C TRP A 59 -17.49 -1.80 -2.01
N PHE A 60 -16.51 -1.23 -2.73
CA PHE A 60 -15.09 -1.57 -2.52
C PHE A 60 -14.67 -1.32 -1.07
N LEU A 61 -14.97 -0.13 -0.53
CA LEU A 61 -14.55 0.30 0.81
C LEU A 61 -15.19 -0.52 1.95
N MET A 62 -16.27 -1.24 1.70
CA MET A 62 -16.86 -2.16 2.70
C MET A 62 -16.02 -3.42 2.92
N HIS A 63 -15.08 -3.74 2.03
CA HIS A 63 -14.25 -4.94 2.15
C HIS A 63 -12.97 -4.63 2.94
N TYR A 64 -12.60 -5.56 3.83
CA TYR A 64 -11.37 -5.45 4.61
C TYR A 64 -10.15 -5.36 3.69
N GLY A 65 -9.27 -4.39 3.96
CA GLY A 65 -8.04 -4.19 3.18
C GLY A 65 -8.23 -3.45 1.86
N ALA A 66 -9.42 -2.91 1.57
CA ALA A 66 -9.62 -2.00 0.44
C ALA A 66 -9.44 -0.54 0.87
N ALA A 67 -8.82 0.26 0.00
CA ALA A 67 -8.75 1.71 0.13
C ALA A 67 -8.87 2.35 -1.25
N VAL A 68 -9.45 3.55 -1.33
CA VAL A 68 -9.50 4.35 -2.56
C VAL A 68 -8.78 5.67 -2.30
N PHE A 69 -7.92 6.08 -3.23
CA PHE A 69 -7.18 7.34 -3.14
C PHE A 69 -7.06 8.01 -4.50
N THR A 70 -6.69 9.29 -4.48
CA THR A 70 -6.47 10.09 -5.69
C THR A 70 -5.05 10.65 -5.71
N GLU A 71 -4.42 10.62 -6.87
CA GLU A 71 -3.11 11.21 -7.12
C GLU A 71 -3.13 11.94 -8.47
N GLU A 72 -2.75 13.22 -8.48
CA GLU A 72 -2.75 14.08 -9.68
C GLU A 72 -4.07 14.12 -10.48
N GLY A 73 -5.20 13.82 -9.84
CA GLY A 73 -6.53 13.80 -10.47
C GLY A 73 -6.99 12.42 -10.93
N ASP A 74 -6.09 11.45 -10.95
CA ASP A 74 -6.39 10.04 -11.20
C ASP A 74 -6.87 9.34 -9.93
N TRP A 75 -7.70 8.32 -10.11
CA TRP A 75 -8.29 7.54 -9.02
C TRP A 75 -7.72 6.13 -9.00
N TYR A 76 -7.52 5.60 -7.81
CA TYR A 76 -6.91 4.29 -7.62
C TYR A 76 -7.65 3.49 -6.55
N LEU A 77 -7.89 2.21 -6.85
CA LEU A 77 -8.27 1.21 -5.87
C LEU A 77 -7.00 0.49 -5.40
N LEU A 78 -6.74 0.57 -4.10
CA LEU A 78 -5.68 -0.15 -3.42
C LEU A 78 -6.28 -1.35 -2.69
N VAL A 79 -5.68 -2.51 -2.88
CA VAL A 79 -6.03 -3.73 -2.15
C VAL A 79 -4.79 -4.24 -1.40
N HIS A 80 -4.91 -4.36 -0.08
CA HIS A 80 -3.90 -4.94 0.79
C HIS A 80 -3.85 -6.46 0.62
N SER A 81 -2.64 -7.00 0.48
CA SER A 81 -2.41 -8.41 0.15
C SER A 81 -1.78 -9.22 1.28
N ARG A 82 -1.57 -8.60 2.46
CA ARG A 82 -1.01 -9.19 3.68
C ARG A 82 -1.45 -8.42 4.91
#